data_AF-A0A7V8Z1K2-F1
#
_entry.id   AF-A0A7V8Z1K2-F1
#
_cell.length_a   1.000
_cell.length_b   1.000
_cell.length_c   1.000
_cell.angle_alpha   90.00
_cell.angle_beta   90.00
_cell.angle_gamma   90.00
#
_symmetry.space_group_name_H-M   'P 1'
#
loop_
_entity.id
_entity.type
_entity.pdbx_description
1 polymer ?
#
loop_
_entity_poly.entity_id
_entity_poly.type
_entity_poly.pdbx_seq_one_letter_code
_entity_poly.pdbx_strand_id
1 'polypeptide(L)' 'MDVTDLLGLDTLLAQFVLALGAAMVVGNGAAIVADARGRQPRRMEGTFRKSRAWWLLGVGVLIAAWGGLSLLAP' A
#
# COMPACT_ATOMS: atom_id res chain seq x y z
N MET A 1 -12.44 -30.26 -1.76
CA MET A 1 -12.10 -28.95 -2.35
C MET A 1 -13.02 -27.95 -1.70
N ASP A 2 -12.46 -26.98 -0.99
CA ASP A 2 -13.23 -25.96 -0.29
C ASP A 2 -13.74 -24.91 -1.29
N VAL A 3 -14.80 -24.16 -0.95
CA VAL A 3 -15.38 -23.16 -1.87
C VAL A 3 -14.37 -22.04 -2.16
N THR A 4 -13.48 -21.74 -1.21
CA THR A 4 -12.39 -20.77 -1.36
C THR A 4 -11.33 -21.22 -2.36
N ASP A 5 -10.93 -22.48 -2.30
CA ASP A 5 -10.03 -23.11 -3.28
C ASP A 5 -10.63 -23.10 -4.68
N LEU A 6 -11.92 -23.44 -4.78
CA LEU A 6 -12.61 -23.59 -6.07
C LEU A 6 -12.79 -22.25 -6.79
N LEU A 7 -12.84 -21.15 -6.03
CA LEU A 7 -12.94 -19.78 -6.55
C LEU A 7 -11.58 -19.03 -6.53
N GLY A 8 -10.50 -19.66 -6.04
CA GLY A 8 -9.18 -19.03 -5.91
C GLY A 8 -9.16 -17.78 -5.01
N LEU A 9 -10.07 -17.74 -4.01
CA LEU A 9 -10.30 -16.55 -3.18
C LEU A 9 -9.08 -16.18 -2.33
N ASP A 10 -8.29 -17.16 -1.89
CA ASP A 10 -7.08 -16.94 -1.09
C ASP A 10 -5.99 -16.21 -1.91
N THR A 11 -5.77 -16.64 -3.15
CA THR A 11 -4.84 -15.96 -4.07
C THR A 11 -5.34 -14.56 -4.42
N LEU A 12 -6.65 -14.42 -4.67
CA LEU A 12 -7.24 -13.13 -5.01
C LEU A 12 -7.14 -12.13 -3.84
N LEU A 13 -7.36 -12.59 -2.61
CA LEU A 13 -7.18 -11.79 -1.41
C LEU A 13 -5.73 -11.36 -1.23
N ALA A 14 -4.77 -12.28 -1.38
CA ALA A 14 -3.34 -11.96 -1.25
C ALA A 14 -2.89 -10.95 -2.32
N GLN A 15 -3.36 -11.07 -3.56
CA GLN A 15 -3.12 -10.09 -4.62
C GLN A 15 -3.74 -8.72 -4.31
N PHE A 16 -4.97 -8.70 -3.77
CA PHE A 16 -5.62 -7.46 -3.37
C PHE A 16 -4.86 -6.75 -2.24
N VAL A 17 -4.46 -7.49 -1.21
CA VAL A 17 -3.65 -6.97 -0.10
C VAL A 17 -2.33 -6.41 -0.60
N LEU A 18 -1.62 -7.14 -1.47
CA LEU A 18 -0.38 -6.68 -2.08
C LEU A 18 -0.58 -5.37 -2.87
N ALA A 19 -1.60 -5.33 -3.74
CA ALA A 19 -1.92 -4.17 -4.56
C ALA A 19 -2.27 -2.93 -3.69
N LEU A 20 -3.05 -3.13 -2.63
CA LEU A 20 -3.40 -2.06 -1.69
C LEU A 20 -2.17 -1.52 -0.96
N GLY A 21 -1.32 -2.39 -0.44
CA GLY A 21 -0.07 -2.01 0.20
C GLY A 21 0.84 -1.22 -0.76
N ALA A 22 1.01 -1.72 -1.98
CA ALA A 22 1.79 -1.05 -3.02
C ALA A 22 1.23 0.34 -3.37
N ALA A 23 -0.10 0.47 -3.52
CA ALA A 23 -0.74 1.76 -3.79
C ALA A 23 -0.50 2.77 -2.66
N MET A 24 -0.56 2.31 -1.39
CA MET A 24 -0.21 3.15 -0.24
C MET A 24 1.25 3.60 -0.27
N VAL A 25 2.17 2.69 -0.59
CA VAL A 25 3.60 3.01 -0.67
C VAL A 25 3.85 4.06 -1.75
N VAL A 26 3.31 3.86 -2.95
CA VAL A 26 3.48 4.79 -4.07
C VAL A 26 2.85 6.14 -3.76
N GLY A 27 1.62 6.17 -3.26
CA GLY A 27 0.90 7.42 -2.96
C GLY A 27 1.59 8.26 -1.88
N ASN A 28 1.96 7.64 -0.76
CA ASN A 28 2.63 8.34 0.33
C ASN A 28 4.08 8.71 -0.02
N GLY A 29 4.80 7.82 -0.70
CA GLY A 29 6.15 8.09 -1.19
C GLY A 29 6.18 9.27 -2.16
N ALA A 30 5.27 9.31 -3.13
CA ALA A 30 5.13 10.44 -4.05
C ALA A 30 4.82 11.75 -3.32
N ALA A 31 3.97 11.72 -2.30
CA ALA A 31 3.66 12.89 -1.48
C ALA A 31 4.88 13.40 -0.69
N ILE A 32 5.66 12.49 -0.08
CA ILE A 32 6.90 12.83 0.63
C ILE A 32 7.93 13.45 -0.33
N VAL A 33 8.08 12.89 -1.53
CA VAL A 33 9.00 13.43 -2.56
C VAL A 33 8.55 14.80 -3.07
N ALA A 34 7.24 15.02 -3.24
CA ALA A 34 6.71 16.33 -3.61
C ALA A 34 6.99 17.38 -2.53
N ASP A 35 6.70 17.06 -1.27
CA ASP A 35 6.99 17.91 -0.11
C ASP A 35 8.49 18.25 0.00
N ALA A 36 9.36 17.24 -0.16
CA ALA A 36 10.81 17.43 -0.14
C ALA A 36 11.32 18.33 -1.28
N ARG A 37 10.58 18.44 -2.39
CA ARG A 37 10.88 19.33 -3.52
C ARG A 37 10.22 20.71 -3.39
N GLY A 38 9.63 21.03 -2.23
CA GLY A 38 8.91 22.29 -2.00
C GLY A 38 7.63 22.40 -2.82
N ARG A 39 7.12 21.30 -3.38
CA ARG A 39 5.85 21.27 -4.11
C ARG A 39 4.77 20.77 -3.17
N GLN A 40 3.66 21.48 -3.09
CA GLN A 40 2.49 20.93 -2.41
C GLN A 40 2.01 19.68 -3.16
N PRO A 41 1.68 18.58 -2.45
CA PRO A 41 1.02 17.43 -3.06
C PRO A 41 -0.24 17.90 -3.80
N ARG A 42 -0.38 17.48 -5.06
CA ARG A 42 -1.44 17.96 -5.95
C ARG A 42 -2.81 17.62 -5.35
N ARG A 43 -3.69 18.63 -5.23
CA ARG A 43 -5.06 18.53 -4.65
C ARG A 43 -5.13 18.31 -3.13
N MET A 44 -4.15 18.75 -2.35
CA MET A 44 -4.32 18.82 -0.89
C MET A 44 -5.04 20.10 -0.47
N GLU A 45 -6.25 19.96 0.06
CA GLU A 45 -6.87 20.98 0.91
C GLU A 45 -6.31 20.83 2.33
N GLY A 46 -5.31 21.64 2.68
CA GLY A 46 -4.71 21.70 4.02
C GLY A 46 -3.20 21.50 4.11
N THR A 47 -2.66 21.50 5.33
CA THR A 47 -1.22 21.35 5.60
C THR A 47 -0.78 19.90 5.45
N PHE A 48 0.27 19.66 4.66
CA PHE A 48 0.85 18.32 4.52
C PHE A 48 1.41 17.83 5.86
N ARG A 49 0.88 16.71 6.36
CA ARG A 49 1.31 16.09 7.61
C ARG A 49 2.39 15.04 7.32
N LYS A 50 3.65 15.47 7.30
CA LYS A 50 4.81 14.61 7.00
C LYS A 50 4.89 13.34 7.86
N SER A 51 4.60 13.46 9.16
CA SER A 51 4.54 12.30 10.08
C SER A 51 3.50 11.25 9.65
N ARG A 52 2.30 11.67 9.23
CA ARG A 52 1.25 10.77 8.74
C ARG A 52 1.69 10.07 7.46
N ALA A 53 2.32 10.79 6.53
CA ALA A 53 2.77 10.21 5.27
C ALA A 53 3.83 9.12 5.50
N TRP A 54 4.79 9.35 6.41
CA TRP A 54 5.79 8.33 6.78
C TRP A 54 5.18 7.12 7.49
N TRP A 55 4.21 7.35 8.39
CA TRP A 55 3.49 6.25 9.03
C TRP A 55 2.74 5.39 8.00
N LEU A 56 1.98 6.01 7.11
CA LEU A 56 1.22 5.31 6.08
C LEU A 56 2.13 4.62 5.06
N LEU A 57 3.31 5.19 4.77
CA LEU A 57 4.33 4.53 3.96
C LEU A 57 4.81 3.24 4.63
N GLY A 58 5.14 3.29 5.93
CA GLY A 58 5.56 2.10 6.70
C GLY A 58 4.46 1.03 6.76
N VAL A 59 3.22 1.41 7.04
CA VAL A 59 2.07 0.50 7.02
C VAL A 59 1.87 -0.12 5.63
N GLY A 60 1.97 0.69 4.57
CA GLY A 60 1.87 0.21 3.19
C GLY A 60 2.95 -0.84 2.86
N VAL A 61 4.19 -0.62 3.30
CA VAL A 61 5.29 -1.59 3.12
C VAL A 61 4.99 -2.91 3.85
N LEU A 62 4.52 -2.85 5.10
CA LEU A 62 4.17 -4.05 5.86
C LEU A 62 3.05 -4.85 5.19
N ILE A 63 2.00 -4.16 4.74
CA ILE A 63 0.87 -4.79 4.03
C ILE A 63 1.32 -5.41 2.71
N ALA A 64 2.12 -4.68 1.91
CA ALA A 64 2.63 -5.19 0.64
C ALA A 64 3.54 -6.41 0.84
N ALA A 65 4.43 -6.35 1.84
CA ALA A 65 5.31 -7.47 2.19
C ALA A 65 4.49 -8.70 2.59
N TRP A 66 3.47 -8.51 3.45
CA TRP A 66 2.59 -9.60 3.87
C TRP A 66 1.84 -10.22 2.68
N GLY A 67 1.16 -9.42 1.86
CA GLY A 67 0.45 -9.91 0.68
C GLY A 67 1.37 -10.62 -0.31
N GLY A 68 2.58 -10.12 -0.51
CA GLY A 68 3.59 -10.76 -1.35
C GLY A 68 4.08 -12.09 -0.77
N LEU A 69 4.36 -12.16 0.53
CA LEU A 69 4.73 -13.39 1.22
C LEU A 69 3.61 -14.44 1.17
N SER A 70 2.35 -14.04 1.31
CA SER A 70 1.19 -14.93 1.18
C SER A 70 1.06 -15.56 -0.21
N LEU A 71 1.56 -14.91 -1.27
CA LEU A 71 1.57 -15.47 -2.62
C LEU A 71 2.72 -16.45 -2.86
N LEU A 72 3.78 -16.37 -2.06
CA LEU A 72 4.95 -17.24 -2.14
C LEU A 72 4.86 -18.42 -1.17
N ALA A 73 3.97 -18.33 -0.17
CA ALA A 73 3.70 -19.42 0.75
C ALA A 73 2.96 -20.55 0.00
N PRO A 74 3.44 -21.81 0.10
CA PRO A 74 2.82 -22.96 -0.54
C PRO A 74 1.48 -23.36 0.10
#